data_AF-A0A6V7M6A8-F1
#
_entry.id   AF-A0A6V7M6A8-F1
#
_cell.length_a   1.000
_cell.length_b   1.000
_cell.length_c   1.000
_cell.angle_alpha   90.00
_cell.angle_beta   90.00
_cell.angle_gamma   90.00
#
_symmetry.space_group_name_H-M   'P 1'
#
loop_
_entity.id
_entity.type
_entity.pdbx_description
1 polymer ?
#
loop_
_entity_poly.entity_id
_entity_poly.type
_entity_poly.pdbx_seq_one_letter_code
_entity_poly.pdbx_strand_id
1 'polypeptide(L)' 'YLVLDIADSATENIIQHFQTVKNFIDEGLNSEGRVLVHGNGGISRSAALVLAYIMQTYDLSH' A
#
# COMPACT_ATOMS: atom_id res chain seq x y z
N TYR A 1 1.78 -12.01 5.87
CA TYR A 1 1.02 -11.95 4.60
C TYR A 1 -0.27 -11.18 4.88
N LEU A 2 -0.63 -10.21 4.04
CA LEU A 2 -1.79 -9.33 4.20
C LEU A 2 -2.64 -9.39 2.92
N VAL A 3 -3.96 -9.55 3.07
CA VAL A 3 -4.93 -9.50 1.97
C VAL A 3 -5.90 -8.36 2.25
N LEU A 4 -6.15 -7.54 1.23
CA LEU A 4 -7.12 -6.45 1.28
C LEU A 4 -8.12 -6.66 0.16
N ASP A 5 -9.39 -6.84 0.51
CA ASP A 5 -10.49 -7.02 -0.44
C ASP A 5 -10.97 -5.65 -0.94
N ILE A 6 -10.26 -5.12 -1.94
CA ILE A 6 -10.50 -3.80 -2.51
C ILE A 6 -11.10 -3.96 -3.92
N ALA A 7 -12.34 -3.51 -4.11
CA ALA A 7 -12.97 -3.49 -5.41
C ALA A 7 -12.18 -2.61 -6.40
N ASP A 8 -12.09 -3.02 -7.67
CA ASP A 8 -11.47 -2.20 -8.72
C ASP A 8 -12.46 -1.15 -9.24
N SER A 9 -12.85 -0.23 -8.36
CA SER A 9 -13.78 0.86 -8.68
C SER A 9 -13.17 2.19 -8.31
N ALA A 10 -13.47 3.22 -9.11
CA ALA A 10 -13.10 4.60 -8.81
C ALA A 10 -13.76 5.13 -7.52
N THR A 11 -14.84 4.49 -7.07
CA THR A 11 -15.56 4.86 -5.83
C THR A 11 -15.05 4.13 -4.59
N GLU A 12 -14.12 3.19 -4.75
CA GLU A 12 -13.62 2.41 -3.62
C GLU A 12 -12.72 3.29 -2.75
N ASN A 13 -12.98 3.30 -1.44
CA ASN A 13 -12.19 4.12 -0.52
C ASN A 13 -10.93 3.38 -0.12
N ILE A 14 -9.84 3.58 -0.86
CA ILE A 14 -8.55 2.94 -0.55
C ILE A 14 -7.76 3.64 0.55
N ILE A 15 -8.11 4.89 0.89
CA ILE A 15 -7.41 5.71 1.90
C ILE A 15 -7.49 5.04 3.28
N GLN A 16 -8.63 4.40 3.59
CA GLN A 16 -8.83 3.68 4.85
C GLN A 16 -7.77 2.57 5.08
N HIS A 17 -7.12 2.09 4.02
CA HIS A 17 -6.11 1.04 4.10
C HIS A 17 -4.67 1.55 4.18
N PHE A 18 -4.43 2.86 4.03
CA PHE A 18 -3.06 3.40 3.96
C PHE A 18 -2.24 3.08 5.21
N GLN A 19 -2.82 3.28 6.40
CA GLN A 19 -2.12 2.99 7.65
C GLN A 19 -1.82 1.49 7.80
N THR A 20 -2.78 0.63 7.48
CA THR A 20 -2.60 -0.83 7.54
C THR A 20 -1.49 -1.29 6.60
N VAL A 21 -1.47 -0.78 5.37
CA VAL A 21 -0.43 -1.11 4.39
C VAL A 21 0.92 -0.58 4.82
N LYS A 22 0.99 0.65 5.35
CA LYS A 22 2.25 1.21 5.87
C LYS A 22 2.84 0.31 6.95
N ASN A 23 2.04 -0.05 7.96
CA ASN A 23 2.51 -0.91 9.05
C ASN A 23 3.02 -2.26 8.52
N PHE A 24 2.31 -2.87 7.57
CA PHE A 24 2.72 -4.12 6.96
C PHE A 24 4.05 -4.01 6.20
N ILE A 25 4.25 -2.92 5.45
CA ILE A 25 5.51 -2.67 4.75
C ILE A 25 6.65 -2.42 5.75
N ASP A 26 6.43 -1.57 6.76
CA ASP A 26 7.41 -1.27 7.81
C ASP A 26 7.87 -2.55 8.52
N GLU A 27 6.94 -3.42 8.93
CA GLU A 27 7.24 -4.70 9.58
C GLU A 27 8.10 -5.61 8.70
N GLY A 28 7.79 -5.70 7.40
CA GLY A 28 8.54 -6.51 6.45
C GLY A 28 9.94 -5.96 6.16
N LEU A 29 10.13 -4.64 6.18
CA LEU A 29 11.43 -4.01 5.97
C LEU A 29 12.29 -4.02 7.25
N ASN A 30 11.68 -3.80 8.41
CA ASN A 30 12.37 -3.82 9.71
C ASN A 30 12.87 -5.22 10.10
N SER A 31 12.32 -6.26 9.49
CA SER A 31 12.78 -7.64 9.64
C SER A 31 13.89 -8.03 8.65
N GLU A 32 14.55 -7.05 8.00
CA GLU A 32 15.53 -7.24 6.93
C GLU A 32 14.98 -8.03 5.72
N GLY A 33 13.66 -8.07 5.60
CA GLY A 33 12.94 -8.79 4.56
C GLY A 33 12.70 -7.94 3.31
N ARG A 34 11.84 -8.49 2.44
CA ARG A 34 11.35 -7.79 1.24
C ARG A 34 9.84 -7.92 1.20
N VAL A 35 9.16 -6.85 0.79
CA VAL A 35 7.70 -6.81 0.69
C VAL A 35 7.30 -6.75 -0.78
N LEU A 36 6.42 -7.65 -1.19
CA LEU A 36 5.78 -7.64 -2.50
C LEU A 36 4.34 -7.12 -2.33
N VAL A 37 4.05 -5.98 -2.95
CA VAL A 37 2.69 -5.43 -3.04
C VAL A 37 2.18 -5.67 -4.45
N HIS A 38 1.07 -6.43 -4.58
CA HIS A 38 0.45 -6.70 -5.87
C HIS A 38 -1.08 -6.61 -5.76
N GLY A 39 -1.73 -6.32 -6.89
CA GLY A 39 -3.18 -6.44 -7.06
C GLY A 39 -3.50 -7.42 -8.18
N ASN A 40 -4.78 -7.58 -8.52
CA ASN A 40 -5.20 -8.53 -9.57
C ASN A 40 -4.58 -8.23 -10.95
N GLY A 41 -4.49 -6.95 -11.32
CA GLY A 41 -3.83 -6.49 -12.55
C GLY A 41 -2.51 -5.75 -12.33
N GLY A 42 -2.12 -5.47 -11.09
CA GLY A 42 -0.91 -4.71 -10.76
C GLY A 42 -0.90 -3.22 -11.17
N ILE A 43 -1.98 -2.69 -11.74
CA ILE A 43 -2.01 -1.37 -12.40
C ILE A 43 -2.38 -0.22 -11.46
N SER A 44 -3.52 -0.32 -10.77
CA SER A 44 -4.11 0.83 -10.07
C SER A 44 -3.87 0.80 -8.56
N ARG A 45 -4.56 -0.08 -7.84
CA ARG A 45 -4.60 -0.09 -6.36
C ARG A 45 -3.26 -0.39 -5.72
N SER A 46 -2.51 -1.37 -6.22
CA SER A 46 -1.17 -1.69 -5.70
C SER A 46 -0.19 -0.51 -5.88
N ALA A 47 -0.23 0.16 -7.04
CA ALA A 47 0.61 1.34 -7.28
C ALA A 47 0.22 2.51 -6.37
N ALA A 48 -1.07 2.79 -6.21
CA ALA A 48 -1.57 3.84 -5.32
C ALA A 48 -1.16 3.62 -3.86
N LEU A 49 -1.26 2.38 -3.36
CA LEU A 49 -0.86 2.03 -2.00
C LEU A 49 0.65 2.17 -1.78
N VAL A 50 1.47 1.80 -2.77
CA VAL A 50 2.93 2.01 -2.71
C VAL A 50 3.28 3.50 -2.72
N LEU A 51 2.61 4.31 -3.55
CA LEU A 51 2.82 5.75 -3.56
C LEU A 51 2.45 6.39 -2.22
N ALA A 52 1.30 6.01 -1.64
CA ALA A 52 0.88 6.48 -0.33
C ALA A 52 1.91 6.15 0.76
N TYR A 53 2.47 4.93 0.73
CA TYR A 53 3.56 4.53 1.63
C TYR A 53 4.78 5.43 1.49
N ILE A 54 5.23 5.69 0.26
CA ILE A 54 6.40 6.54 -0.01
C ILE A 54 6.13 7.96 0.51
N MET A 55 4.98 8.54 0.18
CA MET A 55 4.64 9.91 0.61
C MET A 55 4.64 10.03 2.13
N GLN A 56 3.99 9.10 2.84
CA GLN A 56 3.93 9.11 4.31
C GLN A 56 5.29 8.84 4.97
N THR A 57 6.13 7.99 4.37
CA THR A 57 7.40 7.59 4.98
C THR A 57 8.49 8.65 4.80
N TYR A 58 8.47 9.36 3.67
CA TYR A 58 9.48 10.35 3.33
C TYR A 58 8.98 11.80 3.44
N ASP A 59 7.81 12.00 4.06
CA ASP A 59 7.15 13.29 4.25
C ASP A 59 7.09 14.12 2.95
N LEU A 60 6.76 13.44 1.85
CA LEU A 60 6.65 14.09 0.55
C LEU A 60 5.26 14.74 0.44
N SER A 61 5.26 16.06 0.44
CA SER A 61 4.11 16.89 0.09
C SER A 61 4.35 17.58 -1.25
N HIS A 62 3.27 17.85 -1.97
CA HIS A 62 3.29 18.66 -3.19
C HIS A 62 3.23 20.15 -2.86
#